data_AF-A0A1F5WNJ4-F1
#
_entry.id   AF-A0A1F5WNJ4-F1
#
_cell.length_a   1.000
_cell.length_b   1.000
_cell.length_c   1.000
_cell.angle_alpha   90.00
_cell.angle_beta   90.00
_cell.angle_gamma   90.00
#
_symmetry.space_group_name_H-M   'P 1'
#
loop_
_entity.id
_entity.type
_entity.pdbx_description
1 polymer ?
#
loop_
_entity_poly.entity_id
_entity_poly.type
_entity_poly.pdbx_seq_one_letter_code
_entity_poly.pdbx_strand_id
1 'polypeptide(L)' 'MDDRLQNSLDIVYIASGDSDFIRTKENILKKQKHIKFLAYENNCAWEIRMGSWFISLDSIRAEIERTLKT' A
#
# COMPACT_ATOMS: atom_id res chain seq x y z
N MET A 1 4.30 12.80 -7.30
CA MET A 1 4.66 13.27 -5.93
C MET A 1 5.92 14.12 -6.07
N ASP A 2 5.98 15.31 -5.45
CA ASP A 2 7.17 16.19 -5.51
C ASP A 2 8.39 15.44 -4.90
N ASP A 3 9.55 15.57 -5.54
CA ASP A 3 10.82 15.01 -5.08
C ASP A 3 11.21 15.50 -3.68
N ARG A 4 10.86 16.74 -3.34
CA ARG A 4 11.11 17.32 -2.00
C ARG A 4 10.30 16.60 -0.91
N LEU A 5 9.04 16.31 -1.20
CA LEU A 5 8.18 15.53 -0.29
C LEU A 5 8.68 14.09 -0.16
N GLN A 6 9.15 13.48 -1.25
CA GLN A 6 9.69 12.12 -1.19
C GLN A 6 10.90 12.01 -0.28
N ASN A 7 11.82 12.99 -0.30
CA ASN A 7 13.06 12.93 0.48
C ASN A 7 12.85 13.11 1.99
N SER A 8 11.74 13.67 2.45
CA SER A 8 11.45 13.85 3.89
C SER A 8 10.66 12.71 4.53
N LEU A 9 10.11 11.77 3.76
CA LEU A 9 9.25 10.70 4.30
C LEU A 9 10.05 9.52 4.88
N ASP A 10 9.70 9.04 6.08
CA ASP A 10 10.36 7.85 6.64
C ASP A 10 9.80 6.55 6.06
N ILE A 11 8.47 6.50 5.88
CA ILE A 11 7.73 5.36 5.38
C ILE A 11 6.59 5.81 4.45
N VAL A 12 6.32 5.00 3.43
CA VAL A 12 5.17 5.17 2.53
C VAL A 12 4.24 3.97 2.67
N TYR A 13 2.97 4.25 2.98
CA TYR A 13 1.91 3.27 2.89
C TYR A 13 1.10 3.48 1.62
N ILE A 14 0.95 2.42 0.82
CA ILE A 14 0.05 2.41 -0.33
C ILE A 14 -1.16 1.56 0.03
N ALA A 15 -2.31 2.22 0.24
CA ALA A 15 -3.59 1.56 0.48
C ALA A 15 -4.26 1.19 -0.84
N SER A 16 -3.77 0.13 -1.48
CA SER A 16 -4.31 -0.39 -2.74
C SER A 16 -3.88 -1.84 -2.95
N GLY A 17 -4.77 -2.62 -3.56
CA GLY A 17 -4.48 -3.97 -4.04
C GLY A 17 -4.19 -4.06 -5.54
N ASP A 18 -4.12 -2.92 -6.22
CA ASP A 18 -3.89 -2.83 -7.67
C ASP A 18 -2.39 -2.95 -8.01
N SER A 19 -2.05 -3.90 -8.88
CA SER A 19 -0.67 -4.21 -9.28
C SER A 19 0.02 -3.07 -10.02
N ASP A 20 -0.72 -2.12 -10.61
CA ASP A 20 -0.13 -0.95 -11.29
C ASP A 20 0.75 -0.10 -10.33
N PHE A 21 0.48 -0.17 -9.02
CA PHE A 21 1.27 0.53 -8.01
C PHE A 21 2.61 -0.13 -7.69
N ILE A 22 2.88 -1.34 -8.19
CA ILE A 22 4.19 -1.99 -8.03
C ILE A 22 5.28 -1.19 -8.74
N ARG A 23 5.00 -0.56 -9.88
CA ARG A 23 5.99 0.31 -10.55
C ARG A 23 6.33 1.53 -9.69
N THR A 24 5.37 2.00 -8.89
CA THR A 24 5.57 3.09 -7.93
C THR A 24 6.50 2.66 -6.79
N LYS A 25 6.38 1.41 -6.31
CA LYS A 25 7.29 0.82 -5.31
C LYS A 25 8.74 0.87 -5.78
N GLU A 26 9.03 0.50 -7.02
CA GLU A 26 10.42 0.48 -7.53
C GLU A 26 11.07 1.87 -7.50
N ASN A 27 10.32 2.91 -7.85
CA ASN A 27 10.81 4.29 -7.81
C ASN A 27 11.05 4.80 -6.39
N ILE A 28 10.22 4.38 -5.43
CA ILE A 28 10.35 4.74 -4.02
C ILE A 28 11.53 3.98 -3.38
N LEU A 29 11.71 2.70 -3.70
CA LEU A 29 12.83 1.88 -3.21
C LEU A 29 14.18 2.37 -3.72
N LYS A 30 14.27 2.90 -4.95
CA LYS A 30 15.49 3.54 -5.46
C LYS A 30 15.97 4.70 -4.59
N LYS A 31 15.07 5.32 -3.81
CA LYS A 31 15.38 6.38 -2.84
C LYS A 31 15.56 5.88 -1.41
N GLN A 32 15.73 4.56 -1.22
CA GLN A 32 15.97 3.89 0.07
C GLN A 32 14.87 4.11 1.12
N LYS A 33 13.63 4.36 0.67
CA LYS A 33 12.47 4.60 1.55
C LYS A 33 11.80 3.28 1.91
N HIS A 34 11.29 3.17 3.14
CA HIS A 34 10.46 2.03 3.52
C HIS A 34 9.07 2.14 2.88
N ILE A 35 8.56 1.05 2.33
CA ILE A 35 7.24 1.01 1.70
C ILE A 35 6.44 -0.22 2.15
N LYS A 36 5.15 -0.05 2.42
CA LYS A 36 4.22 -1.13 2.76
C LYS A 36 2.95 -0.98 1.94
N PHE A 37 2.42 -2.10 1.45
CA PHE A 37 1.08 -2.14 0.86
C PHE A 37 0.06 -2.50 1.94
N LEU A 38 -1.07 -1.81 1.92
CA LEU A 38 -2.25 -2.09 2.75
C LEU A 38 -3.37 -2.45 1.79
N ALA A 39 -3.93 -3.65 1.90
CA ALA A 39 -5.11 -4.02 1.13
C ALA A 39 -5.89 -5.13 1.84
N TYR A 40 -7.14 -5.32 1.42
CA TYR A 40 -7.87 -6.55 1.73
C TYR A 40 -7.27 -7.68 0.91
N GLU A 41 -7.13 -8.87 1.48
CA GLU A 41 -6.50 -9.99 0.79
C GLU A 41 -7.24 -10.25 -0.51
N ASN A 42 -8.54 -10.53 -0.44
CA ASN A 42 -9.36 -10.91 -1.59
C ASN A 42 -9.41 -9.88 -2.74
N ASN A 43 -8.97 -8.63 -2.51
CA ASN A 43 -8.89 -7.59 -3.54
C ASN A 43 -7.46 -7.09 -3.77
N CYS A 44 -6.46 -7.95 -3.55
CA CYS A 44 -5.05 -7.65 -3.68
C CYS A 44 -4.38 -8.56 -4.72
N ALA A 45 -3.73 -7.94 -5.71
CA ALA A 45 -2.99 -8.61 -6.76
C ALA A 45 -1.90 -9.53 -6.19
N TRP A 46 -1.69 -10.67 -6.85
CA TRP A 46 -0.82 -11.72 -6.33
C TRP A 46 0.63 -11.26 -6.20
N GLU A 47 1.10 -10.37 -7.08
CA GLU A 47 2.44 -9.79 -7.04
C GLU A 47 2.65 -8.91 -5.80
N ILE A 48 1.60 -8.24 -5.32
CA ILE A 48 1.64 -7.47 -4.07
C ILE A 48 1.71 -8.44 -2.88
N ARG A 49 0.91 -9.51 -2.88
CA ARG A 49 0.92 -10.50 -1.79
C ARG A 49 2.24 -11.27 -1.69
N MET A 50 2.80 -11.69 -2.82
CA MET A 50 3.99 -12.55 -2.87
C MET A 50 5.31 -11.77 -2.86
N GLY A 51 5.35 -10.63 -3.54
CA GLY A 51 6.57 -9.89 -3.81
C GLY A 51 6.71 -8.58 -3.03
N SER A 52 5.71 -8.19 -2.25
CA SER A 52 5.69 -6.92 -1.54
C SER A 52 5.39 -7.11 -0.07
N TRP A 53 5.91 -6.20 0.76
CA TRP A 53 5.58 -6.16 2.18
C TRP A 53 4.13 -5.69 2.39
N PHE A 54 3.22 -6.64 2.25
CA PHE A 54 1.78 -6.49 2.38
C PHE A 54 1.36 -6.59 3.85
N ILE A 55 0.44 -5.71 4.25
CA ILE A 55 -0.29 -5.77 5.51
C ILE A 55 -1.76 -5.96 5.15
N SER A 56 -2.32 -7.09 5.59
CA SER A 56 -3.73 -7.39 5.43
C SER A 56 -4.58 -6.43 6.28
N LEU A 57 -5.60 -5.84 5.68
CA LEU A 57 -6.62 -5.05 6.37
C LEU A 57 -7.79 -5.90 6.85
N ASP A 58 -7.80 -7.21 6.56
CA ASP A 58 -8.96 -8.07 6.85
C ASP A 58 -9.24 -8.21 8.35
N SER A 59 -8.20 -8.20 9.20
CA SER A 59 -8.36 -8.29 10.66
C SER A 59 -9.03 -7.06 11.28
N ILE A 60 -8.92 -5.90 10.63
CA ILE A 60 -9.50 -4.62 11.08
C ILE A 60 -10.61 -4.13 10.14
N ARG A 61 -11.14 -5.03 9.30
CA ARG A 61 -12.14 -4.69 8.29
C ARG A 61 -13.36 -4.01 8.89
N ALA A 62 -13.84 -4.47 10.05
CA ALA A 62 -14.97 -3.88 10.76
C ALA A 62 -14.74 -2.43 11.22
N GLU A 63 -13.48 -2.02 11.41
CA GLU A 63 -13.12 -0.66 11.83
C GLU A 63 -13.00 0.28 10.61
N ILE A 64 -12.65 -0.28 9.45
CA ILE A 64 -12.42 0.46 8.20
C ILE A 64 -13.70 0.60 7.37
N GLU A 65 -14.49 -0.47 7.25
CA GLU A 65 -15.71 -0.49 6.47
C GLU A 65 -16.76 0.37 7.16
N ARG A 66 -16.90 1.62 6.68
CA ARG A 66 -18.04 2.45 7.04
C ARG A 66 -19.25 1.90 6.30
N THR A 67 -20.14 1.24 7.04
CA THR A 67 -21.49 0.94 6.53
C THR A 67 -22.15 2.27 6.19
N LEU A 68 -22.53 2.46 4.93
CA LEU A 68 -23.44 3.55 4.58
C LEU A 68 -24.69 3.36 5.44
N LYS A 69 -25.02 4.35 6.28
CA LYS A 69 -26.33 4.40 6.90
C LYS A 69 -27.34 4.56 5.76
N THR A 70 -27.98 3.46 5.37
CA THR A 70 -29.21 3.47 4.55
C THR A 70 -30.32 4.20 5.26
#